data_AF-A0A2R5LJ30-F1
#
_entry.id   AF-A0A2R5LJ30-F1
#
_cell.length_a   1.000
_cell.length_b   1.000
_cell.length_c   1.000
_cell.angle_alpha   90.00
_cell.angle_beta   90.00
_cell.angle_gamma   90.00
#
_symmetry.space_group_name_H-M   'P 1'
#
loop_
_entity.id
_entity.type
_entity.pdbx_description
1 polymer ?
#
loop_
_entity_poly.entity_id
_entity_poly.type
_entity_poly.pdbx_seq_one_letter_code
_entity_poly.pdbx_strand_id
1 'polypeptide(L)'
;SISRLTLCGAPFAKLPVGHAPKILAVTSVPTRVLTASMTSKQYREPTEKPKPFPYETKTFRWYHGIFEDTLSRFDENTKVIVVDGNIGAGKTTLVKTIAEEFDLRPYFEPSFDLIYVDDYGFDYRSIDHLVPESCRTCDIKKFYEDPHNLNVANMQILMYRMRVEQYLQALAHVLNTGQGVVLERSAFSDMVFANTMNRFGYMSKPALDTYHVLRNNTTPELLRPHLVIYLDVPSDISLKRIKQRNIPYEVNSEVLTKDYLDEIDRQYKFNYLKSIRDSSELLIYDWSSFGDTEVVVEDIERINFEKHLDDKHSPMFHDWKKPHEEAWTEYRYYVTTCKGQILGLFVLPASKVPELVVSGEDQLEYEWAVEKIQNRQIYQKGYNPQLGDSVLFKMGYNKWHFMDTNTVQLSRL
;
A
#
# COMPACT_ATOMS: atom_id res chain seq x y z
N SER A 1 22.99 13.12 -74.34
CA SER A 1 22.82 14.58 -74.55
C SER A 1 23.02 15.26 -73.20
N ILE A 2 24.19 15.80 -72.84
CA ILE A 2 24.81 17.08 -73.24
C ILE A 2 23.81 18.23 -73.43
N SER A 3 23.89 19.21 -72.51
CA SER A 3 23.78 20.70 -72.63
C SER A 3 23.42 21.24 -71.22
N ARG A 4 24.31 21.61 -70.28
CA ARG A 4 25.24 22.77 -70.15
C ARG A 4 24.66 24.14 -70.54
N LEU A 5 24.56 25.06 -69.57
CA LEU A 5 25.26 26.37 -69.46
C LEU A 5 24.77 27.10 -68.18
N THR A 6 25.54 27.29 -67.09
CA THR A 6 26.46 28.42 -66.73
C THR A 6 25.84 29.83 -66.87
N LEU A 7 26.04 30.85 -66.01
CA LEU A 7 27.23 31.24 -65.21
C LEU A 7 26.90 32.43 -64.26
N CYS A 8 27.66 32.51 -63.16
CA CYS A 8 28.24 33.70 -62.49
C CYS A 8 27.41 34.79 -61.77
N GLY A 9 27.88 35.14 -60.56
CA GLY A 9 28.01 36.55 -60.15
C GLY A 9 27.86 36.85 -58.66
N ALA A 10 28.93 36.72 -57.86
CA ALA A 10 29.04 37.47 -56.61
C ALA A 10 29.65 38.85 -56.87
N PRO A 11 29.26 39.87 -56.11
CA PRO A 11 30.30 40.70 -55.48
C PRO A 11 29.99 41.04 -54.01
N PHE A 12 31.05 41.01 -53.20
CA PHE A 12 31.13 41.69 -51.90
C PHE A 12 31.02 43.21 -52.09
N ALA A 13 30.16 43.90 -51.33
CA ALA A 13 30.37 45.30 -50.95
C ALA A 13 29.39 45.81 -49.86
N LYS A 14 29.99 46.38 -48.81
CA LYS A 14 29.54 47.48 -47.92
C LYS A 14 28.57 47.15 -46.76
N LEU A 15 29.18 47.09 -45.56
CA LEU A 15 28.56 47.43 -44.27
C LEU A 15 28.18 48.93 -44.23
N PRO A 16 27.00 49.29 -43.72
CA PRO A 16 26.78 50.55 -43.04
C PRO A 16 26.58 50.35 -41.54
N VAL A 17 27.22 51.27 -40.81
CA VAL A 17 27.26 51.40 -39.36
C VAL A 17 25.91 51.87 -38.81
N GLY A 18 25.48 51.23 -37.73
CA GLY A 18 24.62 51.79 -36.69
C GLY A 18 23.12 51.75 -36.97
N HIS A 19 22.39 50.92 -36.21
CA HIS A 19 21.16 51.24 -35.46
C HIS A 19 20.87 50.06 -34.51
N ALA A 20 20.36 50.36 -33.32
CA ALA A 20 20.23 49.53 -32.10
C ALA A 20 19.84 48.05 -32.27
N PRO A 21 20.26 47.14 -31.36
CA PRO A 21 19.94 45.73 -31.46
C PRO A 21 18.45 45.50 -31.24
N LYS A 22 17.73 45.11 -32.30
CA LYS A 22 16.44 44.44 -32.17
C LYS A 22 16.71 43.07 -31.56
N ILE A 23 16.32 42.92 -30.30
CA ILE A 23 16.29 41.65 -29.57
C ILE A 23 15.57 40.65 -30.47
N LEU A 24 16.26 39.54 -30.76
CA LEU A 24 15.72 38.38 -31.47
C LEU A 24 14.38 38.01 -30.83
N ALA A 25 13.31 38.02 -31.62
CA ALA A 25 12.09 37.34 -31.24
C ALA A 25 12.47 35.85 -31.10
N VAL A 26 12.59 35.40 -29.85
CA VAL A 26 12.59 33.99 -29.52
C VAL A 26 11.30 33.46 -30.12
N THR A 27 11.42 32.72 -31.22
CA THR A 27 10.34 31.88 -31.70
C THR A 27 10.04 30.96 -30.53
N SER A 28 8.94 31.22 -29.83
CA SER A 28 8.39 30.28 -28.87
C SER A 28 8.16 29.00 -29.66
N VAL A 29 9.05 28.03 -29.47
CA VAL A 29 8.68 26.64 -29.68
C VAL A 29 7.43 26.50 -28.83
N PRO A 30 6.27 26.11 -29.40
CA PRO A 30 5.14 25.81 -28.55
C PRO A 30 5.59 24.62 -27.73
N THR A 31 6.03 24.87 -26.50
CA THR A 31 6.06 23.88 -25.45
C THR A 31 4.60 23.44 -25.41
N ARG A 32 4.29 22.32 -26.05
CA ARG A 32 3.06 21.62 -25.79
C ARG A 32 3.14 21.35 -24.30
N VAL A 33 2.44 22.17 -23.52
CA VAL A 33 2.17 21.87 -22.13
C VAL A 33 1.37 20.59 -22.22
N LEU A 34 2.07 19.46 -22.11
CA LEU A 34 1.42 18.20 -21.82
C LEU A 34 0.62 18.49 -20.56
N THR A 35 -0.69 18.31 -20.62
CA THR A 35 -1.56 18.38 -19.45
C THR A 35 -1.08 17.31 -18.48
N ALA A 36 -0.16 17.68 -17.60
CA ALA A 36 0.34 16.83 -16.53
C ALA A 36 -0.80 16.60 -15.56
N SER A 37 -1.05 15.34 -15.21
CA SER A 37 -2.13 15.00 -14.28
C SER A 37 -1.66 14.86 -12.83
N MET A 38 -0.34 14.88 -12.61
CA MET A 38 0.28 15.08 -11.29
C MET A 38 1.44 16.05 -11.45
N THR A 39 1.63 16.93 -10.48
CA THR A 39 2.71 17.93 -10.46
C THR A 39 3.61 17.71 -9.26
N SER A 40 4.93 17.70 -9.47
CA SER A 40 5.88 17.74 -8.36
C SER A 40 5.73 19.04 -7.57
N LYS A 41 6.11 18.98 -6.29
CA LYS A 41 6.00 20.07 -5.33
C LYS A 41 6.66 21.37 -5.79
N GLN A 42 7.67 21.28 -6.65
CA GLN A 42 8.42 22.43 -7.16
C GLN A 42 7.63 23.27 -8.17
N TYR A 43 6.78 22.63 -8.98
CA TYR A 43 6.03 23.29 -10.07
C TYR A 43 4.56 23.51 -9.73
N ARG A 44 4.12 23.07 -8.55
CA ARG A 44 2.72 23.10 -8.12
C ARG A 44 2.25 24.50 -7.72
N GLU A 45 1.12 24.92 -8.27
CA GLU A 45 0.40 26.10 -7.79
C GLU A 45 -0.28 25.81 -6.44
N PRO A 46 -0.18 26.70 -5.44
CA PRO A 46 -0.80 26.49 -4.14
C PRO A 46 -2.33 26.51 -4.27
N THR A 47 -2.98 25.38 -4.03
CA THR A 47 -4.43 25.25 -3.99
C THR A 47 -4.96 25.44 -2.57
N GLU A 48 -5.94 26.33 -2.39
CA GLU A 48 -6.59 26.52 -1.09
C GLU A 48 -7.56 25.36 -0.80
N LYS A 49 -7.09 24.34 -0.07
CA LYS A 49 -7.92 23.22 0.36
C LYS A 49 -8.70 23.55 1.64
N PRO A 50 -9.93 23.05 1.81
CA PRO A 50 -10.64 23.20 3.07
C PRO A 50 -9.93 22.40 4.17
N LYS A 51 -10.05 22.84 5.43
CA LYS A 51 -9.36 22.19 6.54
C LYS A 51 -9.75 20.71 6.63
N PRO A 52 -8.76 19.79 6.77
CA PRO A 52 -9.03 18.37 6.84
C PRO A 52 -9.83 18.03 8.10
N PHE A 53 -10.75 17.08 7.98
CA PHE A 53 -11.47 16.57 9.14
C PHE A 53 -10.50 15.74 9.99
N PRO A 54 -10.41 15.97 11.32
CA PRO A 54 -9.49 15.24 12.20
C PRO A 54 -10.03 13.84 12.49
N TYR A 55 -9.99 12.97 11.48
CA TYR A 55 -10.57 11.63 11.52
C TYR A 55 -9.96 10.77 12.63
N GLU A 56 -8.66 10.90 12.89
CA GLU A 56 -7.94 10.13 13.93
C GLU A 56 -8.48 10.34 15.36
N THR A 57 -9.15 11.47 15.63
CA THR A 57 -9.68 11.79 16.98
C THR A 57 -11.19 11.92 17.02
N LYS A 58 -11.82 12.29 15.91
CA LYS A 58 -13.28 12.49 15.81
C LYS A 58 -13.91 11.47 14.90
N THR A 59 -15.06 10.93 15.31
CA THR A 59 -15.85 10.05 14.44
C THR A 59 -16.56 10.87 13.37
N PHE A 60 -16.31 10.56 12.10
CA PHE A 60 -17.07 11.13 10.99
C PHE A 60 -18.47 10.49 10.95
N ARG A 61 -19.52 11.28 11.02
CA ARG A 61 -20.92 10.82 11.00
C ARG A 61 -21.55 11.22 9.68
N TRP A 62 -22.58 10.48 9.27
CA TRP A 62 -23.27 10.71 7.99
C TRP A 62 -23.69 12.18 7.79
N TYR A 63 -24.16 12.87 8.84
CA TYR A 63 -24.58 14.27 8.74
C TYR A 63 -23.43 15.28 8.55
N HIS A 64 -22.18 14.92 8.88
CA HIS A 64 -21.03 15.78 8.55
C HIS A 64 -20.86 15.90 7.04
N GLY A 65 -21.22 14.84 6.31
CA GLY A 65 -21.23 14.82 4.86
C GLY A 65 -22.20 15.80 4.19
N ILE A 66 -23.20 16.30 4.92
CA ILE A 66 -24.15 17.31 4.41
C ILE A 66 -23.47 18.68 4.30
N PHE A 67 -22.48 18.96 5.15
CA PHE A 67 -21.80 20.25 5.24
C PHE A 67 -20.37 20.21 4.69
N GLU A 68 -19.78 19.02 4.57
CA GLU A 68 -18.43 18.81 4.02
C GLU A 68 -18.50 17.91 2.79
N ASP A 69 -18.34 18.50 1.60
CA ASP A 69 -18.14 17.75 0.39
C ASP A 69 -16.71 17.16 0.32
N THR A 70 -16.62 15.91 -0.13
CA THR A 70 -15.37 15.15 -0.27
C THR A 70 -14.57 15.60 -1.49
N LEU A 71 -15.26 15.87 -2.62
CA LEU A 71 -14.60 16.24 -3.88
C LEU A 71 -13.95 17.62 -3.81
N SER A 72 -14.47 18.53 -2.99
CA SER A 72 -13.87 19.84 -2.71
C SER A 72 -12.41 19.81 -2.24
N ARG A 73 -11.91 18.64 -1.80
CA ARG A 73 -10.51 18.44 -1.34
C ARG A 73 -9.60 17.83 -2.39
N PHE A 74 -10.19 17.24 -3.42
CA PHE A 74 -9.45 16.49 -4.41
C PHE A 74 -8.74 17.45 -5.35
N ASP A 75 -7.50 17.13 -5.63
CA ASP A 75 -6.66 17.79 -6.61
C ASP A 75 -6.03 16.73 -7.53
N GLU A 76 -5.23 17.21 -8.47
CA GLU A 76 -4.49 16.38 -9.42
C GLU A 76 -3.59 15.32 -8.73
N ASN A 77 -2.96 15.63 -7.59
CA ASN A 77 -2.15 14.67 -6.81
C ASN A 77 -2.94 13.85 -5.79
N THR A 78 -4.27 13.94 -5.74
CA THR A 78 -5.10 13.10 -4.86
C THR A 78 -5.22 11.70 -5.45
N LYS A 79 -4.08 11.01 -5.53
CA LYS A 79 -3.92 9.72 -6.19
C LYS A 79 -3.33 8.71 -5.21
N VAL A 80 -3.59 7.43 -5.50
CA VAL A 80 -3.11 6.28 -4.72
C VAL A 80 -2.08 5.56 -5.58
N ILE A 81 -0.82 5.60 -5.16
CA ILE A 81 0.31 4.99 -5.86
C ILE A 81 0.79 3.79 -5.05
N VAL A 82 1.05 2.67 -5.71
CA VAL A 82 1.60 1.46 -5.08
C VAL A 82 2.92 1.11 -5.73
N VAL A 83 3.96 0.91 -4.92
CA VAL A 83 5.25 0.39 -5.37
C VAL A 83 5.33 -1.09 -5.00
N ASP A 84 5.32 -1.96 -6.02
CA ASP A 84 5.39 -3.41 -5.89
C ASP A 84 6.72 -3.96 -6.43
N GLY A 85 7.08 -5.15 -5.98
CA GLY A 85 8.31 -5.82 -6.40
C GLY A 85 8.79 -6.89 -5.43
N ASN A 86 9.72 -7.70 -5.93
CA ASN A 86 10.26 -8.84 -5.20
C ASN A 86 10.96 -8.43 -3.88
N ILE A 87 11.22 -9.41 -3.01
CA ILE A 87 11.97 -9.22 -1.77
C ILE A 87 13.39 -8.80 -2.14
N GLY A 88 13.92 -7.74 -1.49
CA GLY A 88 15.24 -7.21 -1.81
C GLY A 88 15.30 -6.24 -3.00
N ALA A 89 14.16 -5.83 -3.59
CA ALA A 89 14.15 -4.87 -4.70
C ALA A 89 14.53 -3.42 -4.30
N GLY A 90 14.45 -3.04 -3.02
CA GLY A 90 14.78 -1.68 -2.55
C GLY A 90 13.62 -0.67 -2.65
N LYS A 91 12.37 -1.16 -2.55
CA LYS A 91 11.13 -0.37 -2.68
C LYS A 91 11.03 0.80 -1.70
N THR A 92 11.39 0.59 -0.43
CA THR A 92 11.28 1.60 0.64
C THR A 92 11.96 2.92 0.28
N THR A 93 13.10 2.89 -0.41
CA THR A 93 13.81 4.11 -0.84
C THR A 93 13.00 4.87 -1.89
N LEU A 94 12.49 4.17 -2.91
CA LEU A 94 11.68 4.77 -3.97
C LEU A 94 10.38 5.36 -3.41
N VAL A 95 9.73 4.67 -2.48
CA VAL A 95 8.50 5.17 -1.81
C VAL A 95 8.76 6.49 -1.10
N LYS A 96 9.90 6.64 -0.41
CA LYS A 96 10.27 7.90 0.26
C LYS A 96 10.49 9.02 -0.76
N THR A 97 11.24 8.75 -1.83
CA THR A 97 11.50 9.75 -2.87
C THR A 97 10.21 10.22 -3.54
N ILE A 98 9.32 9.31 -3.93
CA ILE A 98 8.02 9.66 -4.53
C ILE A 98 7.16 10.46 -3.55
N ALA A 99 7.16 10.09 -2.27
CA ALA A 99 6.42 10.82 -1.23
C ALA A 99 6.90 12.27 -1.09
N GLU A 100 8.22 12.48 -1.11
CA GLU A 100 8.84 13.80 -0.97
C GLU A 100 8.59 14.69 -2.19
N GLU A 101 8.75 14.15 -3.41
CA GLU A 101 8.60 14.90 -4.66
C GLU A 101 7.15 15.32 -4.94
N PHE A 102 6.17 14.47 -4.65
CA PHE A 102 4.75 14.74 -4.91
C PHE A 102 3.95 15.20 -3.69
N ASP A 103 4.60 15.36 -2.53
CA ASP A 103 3.97 15.69 -1.23
C ASP A 103 2.88 14.69 -0.83
N LEU A 104 3.16 13.39 -1.00
CA LEU A 104 2.26 12.28 -0.68
C LEU A 104 2.57 11.73 0.71
N ARG A 105 1.57 11.14 1.38
CA ARG A 105 1.81 10.41 2.63
C ARG A 105 2.34 9.00 2.33
N PRO A 106 3.54 8.63 2.84
CA PRO A 106 4.08 7.29 2.64
C PRO A 106 3.48 6.29 3.64
N TYR A 107 3.21 5.09 3.16
CA TYR A 107 2.86 3.91 3.96
C TYR A 107 3.85 2.79 3.64
N PHE A 108 4.56 2.30 4.67
CA PHE A 108 5.54 1.22 4.54
C PHE A 108 4.92 -0.14 4.90
N GLU A 109 5.55 -1.24 4.48
CA GLU A 109 5.04 -2.59 4.76
C GLU A 109 4.78 -2.79 6.28
N PRO A 110 3.57 -3.24 6.69
CA PRO A 110 3.24 -3.35 8.10
C PRO A 110 4.06 -4.45 8.79
N SER A 111 4.52 -4.16 10.01
CA SER A 111 5.20 -5.14 10.87
C SER A 111 4.19 -5.87 11.75
N PHE A 112 4.47 -7.14 12.05
CA PHE A 112 3.71 -7.93 13.03
C PHE A 112 3.79 -7.36 14.45
N ASP A 113 4.70 -6.44 14.72
CA ASP A 113 4.74 -5.71 16.00
C ASP A 113 3.43 -4.94 16.25
N LEU A 114 2.71 -4.56 15.20
CA LEU A 114 1.39 -3.92 15.31
C LEU A 114 0.30 -4.85 15.88
N ILE A 115 0.53 -6.16 15.88
CA ILE A 115 -0.39 -7.19 16.40
C ILE A 115 0.13 -7.74 17.73
N TYR A 116 1.42 -8.05 17.78
CA TYR A 116 2.02 -8.77 18.92
C TYR A 116 2.59 -7.87 20.00
N VAL A 117 2.69 -6.56 19.77
CA VAL A 117 3.04 -5.60 20.83
C VAL A 117 1.78 -4.86 21.22
N ASP A 118 1.44 -4.91 22.51
CA ASP A 118 0.29 -4.20 23.03
C ASP A 118 0.54 -2.67 23.08
N ASP A 119 -0.52 -1.94 23.38
CA ASP A 119 -0.51 -0.48 23.46
C ASP A 119 0.41 0.10 24.54
N TYR A 120 0.82 -0.73 25.49
CA TYR A 120 1.67 -0.41 26.63
C TYR A 120 3.08 -1.04 26.52
N GLY A 121 3.41 -1.61 25.35
CA GLY A 121 4.73 -2.14 25.01
C GLY A 121 5.03 -3.57 25.46
N PHE A 122 4.03 -4.35 25.86
CA PHE A 122 4.19 -5.77 26.15
C PHE A 122 4.19 -6.61 24.86
N ASP A 123 5.20 -7.46 24.71
CA ASP A 123 5.33 -8.36 23.56
C ASP A 123 4.75 -9.75 23.88
N TYR A 124 3.66 -10.13 23.22
CA TYR A 124 3.03 -11.45 23.37
C TYR A 124 3.89 -12.61 22.87
N ARG A 125 4.94 -12.36 22.08
CA ARG A 125 5.89 -13.42 21.71
C ARG A 125 6.65 -13.95 22.92
N SER A 126 6.78 -13.16 23.99
CA SER A 126 7.44 -13.59 25.22
C SER A 126 6.70 -14.74 25.91
N ILE A 127 5.40 -14.91 25.67
CA ILE A 127 4.54 -15.88 26.35
C ILE A 127 4.34 -17.18 25.55
N ASP A 128 4.94 -17.29 24.36
CA ASP A 128 4.78 -18.45 23.47
C ASP A 128 5.15 -19.80 24.12
N HIS A 129 6.04 -19.77 25.12
CA HIS A 129 6.46 -20.97 25.86
C HIS A 129 5.42 -21.47 26.86
N LEU A 130 4.45 -20.62 27.24
CA LEU A 130 3.39 -20.93 28.20
C LEU A 130 2.09 -21.37 27.53
N VAL A 131 1.98 -21.20 26.21
CA VAL A 131 0.75 -21.42 25.45
C VAL A 131 0.89 -22.68 24.57
N PRO A 132 -0.24 -23.36 24.27
CA PRO A 132 -0.27 -24.48 23.35
C PRO A 132 0.31 -24.13 21.98
N GLU A 133 0.85 -25.13 21.27
CA GLU A 133 1.47 -24.95 19.95
C GLU A 133 0.51 -24.33 18.92
N SER A 134 -0.76 -24.72 18.99
CA SER A 134 -1.85 -24.16 18.19
C SER A 134 -2.11 -22.68 18.45
N CYS A 135 -1.72 -22.12 19.61
CA CYS A 135 -1.93 -20.71 19.97
C CYS A 135 -0.68 -19.84 19.81
N ARG A 136 0.51 -20.44 19.58
CA ARG A 136 1.77 -19.69 19.47
C ARG A 136 1.74 -18.65 18.36
N THR A 137 2.40 -17.52 18.61
CA THR A 137 2.55 -16.47 17.60
C THR A 137 3.45 -16.95 16.45
N CYS A 138 3.19 -16.46 15.23
CA CYS A 138 3.99 -16.79 14.05
C CYS A 138 4.24 -15.50 13.25
N ASP A 139 5.49 -15.06 13.27
CA ASP A 139 5.98 -13.91 12.51
C ASP A 139 6.67 -14.36 11.22
N ILE A 140 6.99 -13.39 10.36
CA ILE A 140 7.90 -13.57 9.21
C ILE A 140 9.24 -14.17 9.68
N LYS A 141 9.78 -13.72 10.82
CA LYS A 141 11.02 -14.27 11.38
C LYS A 141 10.90 -15.77 11.67
N LYS A 142 9.82 -16.18 12.35
CA LYS A 142 9.58 -17.58 12.67
C LYS A 142 9.31 -18.41 11.43
N PHE A 143 8.61 -17.86 10.44
CA PHE A 143 8.42 -18.51 9.16
C PHE A 143 9.75 -18.79 8.43
N TYR A 144 10.72 -17.88 8.51
CA TYR A 144 12.04 -18.09 7.94
C TYR A 144 12.91 -19.10 8.71
N GLU A 145 12.69 -19.25 10.02
CA GLU A 145 13.37 -20.22 10.88
C GLU A 145 12.73 -21.63 10.79
N ASP A 146 11.40 -21.70 10.72
CA ASP A 146 10.59 -22.92 10.68
C ASP A 146 9.40 -22.73 9.71
N PRO A 147 9.58 -23.06 8.41
CA PRO A 147 8.57 -22.80 7.39
C PRO A 147 7.44 -23.83 7.36
N HIS A 148 7.58 -24.95 8.08
CA HIS A 148 6.56 -26.00 8.17
C HIS A 148 5.74 -25.93 9.46
N ASN A 149 5.83 -24.81 10.18
CA ASN A 149 5.04 -24.57 11.37
C ASN A 149 3.54 -24.54 11.04
N LEU A 150 2.70 -25.12 11.91
CA LEU A 150 1.25 -25.13 11.77
C LEU A 150 0.65 -23.72 11.55
N ASN A 151 1.28 -22.71 12.15
CA ASN A 151 0.75 -21.35 12.23
C ASN A 151 1.12 -20.47 11.01
N VAL A 152 1.89 -20.98 10.05
CA VAL A 152 2.32 -20.23 8.84
C VAL A 152 1.13 -19.80 7.99
N ALA A 153 0.14 -20.67 7.84
CA ALA A 153 -1.06 -20.35 7.09
C ALA A 153 -1.82 -19.16 7.71
N ASN A 154 -1.93 -19.16 9.04
CA ASN A 154 -2.56 -18.07 9.79
C ASN A 154 -1.72 -16.78 9.71
N MET A 155 -0.39 -16.87 9.76
CA MET A 155 0.53 -15.74 9.59
C MET A 155 0.27 -15.02 8.26
N GLN A 156 0.12 -15.76 7.15
CA GLN A 156 -0.17 -15.16 5.85
C GLN A 156 -1.53 -14.46 5.81
N ILE A 157 -2.56 -15.02 6.47
CA ILE A 157 -3.87 -14.37 6.59
C ILE A 157 -3.79 -13.10 7.45
N LEU A 158 -3.03 -13.12 8.54
CA LEU A 158 -2.79 -11.94 9.37
C LEU A 158 -2.03 -10.85 8.59
N MET A 159 -1.03 -11.23 7.79
CA MET A 159 -0.31 -10.30 6.90
C MET A 159 -1.27 -9.64 5.90
N TYR A 160 -2.15 -10.43 5.29
CA TYR A 160 -3.18 -9.91 4.39
C TYR A 160 -4.12 -8.94 5.09
N ARG A 161 -4.59 -9.28 6.30
CA ARG A 161 -5.45 -8.42 7.13
C ARG A 161 -4.76 -7.09 7.45
N MET A 162 -3.48 -7.11 7.85
CA MET A 162 -2.70 -5.88 8.09
C MET A 162 -2.59 -5.00 6.85
N ARG A 163 -2.34 -5.60 5.68
CA ARG A 163 -2.26 -4.86 4.42
C ARG A 163 -3.60 -4.25 4.01
N VAL A 164 -4.71 -4.96 4.23
CA VAL A 164 -6.06 -4.41 3.99
C VAL A 164 -6.35 -3.25 4.94
N GLU A 165 -6.05 -3.39 6.23
CA GLU A 165 -6.26 -2.31 7.20
C GLU A 165 -5.42 -1.07 6.88
N GLN A 166 -4.15 -1.25 6.54
CA GLN A 166 -3.28 -0.16 6.12
C GLN A 166 -3.82 0.53 4.86
N TYR A 167 -4.33 -0.24 3.89
CA TYR A 167 -4.93 0.31 2.68
C TYR A 167 -6.20 1.11 2.99
N LEU A 168 -7.05 0.63 3.90
CA LEU A 168 -8.22 1.38 4.38
C LEU A 168 -7.82 2.69 5.06
N GLN A 169 -6.74 2.69 5.86
CA GLN A 169 -6.21 3.91 6.47
C GLN A 169 -5.68 4.88 5.42
N ALA A 170 -5.00 4.37 4.38
CA ALA A 170 -4.53 5.19 3.27
C ALA A 170 -5.70 5.82 2.50
N LEU A 171 -6.75 5.04 2.19
CA LEU A 171 -7.97 5.57 1.58
C LEU A 171 -8.65 6.61 2.49
N ALA A 172 -8.79 6.33 3.79
CA ALA A 172 -9.35 7.30 4.73
C ALA A 172 -8.56 8.62 4.75
N HIS A 173 -7.24 8.54 4.68
CA HIS A 173 -6.38 9.71 4.61
C HIS A 173 -6.65 10.52 3.34
N VAL A 174 -6.65 9.86 2.16
CA VAL A 174 -6.96 10.48 0.87
C VAL A 174 -8.33 11.17 0.91
N LEU A 175 -9.37 10.48 1.40
CA LEU A 175 -10.74 11.00 1.41
C LEU A 175 -10.96 12.15 2.41
N ASN A 176 -10.26 12.16 3.54
CA ASN A 176 -10.44 13.20 4.57
C ASN A 176 -9.55 14.43 4.36
N THR A 177 -8.38 14.26 3.74
CA THR A 177 -7.36 15.32 3.60
C THR A 177 -7.20 15.82 2.16
N GLY A 178 -7.51 15.00 1.15
CA GLY A 178 -7.15 15.29 -0.23
C GLY A 178 -5.65 15.23 -0.49
N GLN A 179 -4.86 14.65 0.42
CA GLN A 179 -3.44 14.35 0.18
C GLN A 179 -3.34 12.95 -0.41
N GLY A 180 -2.66 12.82 -1.55
CA GLY A 180 -2.40 11.51 -2.13
C GLY A 180 -1.47 10.65 -1.27
N VAL A 181 -1.40 9.36 -1.60
CA VAL A 181 -0.68 8.36 -0.79
C VAL A 181 0.18 7.49 -1.68
N VAL A 182 1.33 7.08 -1.13
CA VAL A 182 2.20 6.08 -1.75
C VAL A 182 2.40 4.92 -0.79
N LEU A 183 2.14 3.70 -1.25
CA LEU A 183 2.23 2.49 -0.43
C LEU A 183 3.35 1.56 -0.92
N GLU A 184 4.09 0.99 0.02
CA GLU A 184 4.98 -0.15 -0.22
C GLU A 184 4.17 -1.44 -0.20
N ARG A 185 3.91 -2.00 -1.38
CA ARG A 185 2.98 -3.12 -1.63
C ARG A 185 1.53 -2.80 -1.27
N SER A 186 0.61 -3.64 -1.74
CA SER A 186 -0.82 -3.46 -1.50
C SER A 186 -1.48 -4.77 -1.08
N ALA A 187 -2.73 -4.67 -0.60
CA ALA A 187 -3.57 -5.84 -0.38
C ALA A 187 -3.77 -6.66 -1.67
N PHE A 188 -3.75 -6.03 -2.85
CA PHE A 188 -3.95 -6.71 -4.12
C PHE A 188 -2.77 -7.61 -4.52
N SER A 189 -1.54 -7.24 -4.14
CA SER A 189 -0.32 -7.99 -4.46
C SER A 189 -0.01 -9.13 -3.48
N ASP A 190 -0.71 -9.21 -2.35
CA ASP A 190 -0.48 -10.24 -1.34
C ASP A 190 -0.69 -11.68 -1.86
N MET A 191 -1.58 -11.89 -2.82
CA MET A 191 -1.90 -13.23 -3.35
C MET A 191 -0.67 -13.96 -3.91
N VAL A 192 0.33 -13.20 -4.36
CA VAL A 192 1.59 -13.71 -4.90
C VAL A 192 2.29 -14.56 -3.84
N PHE A 193 2.30 -14.12 -2.58
CA PHE A 193 2.94 -14.84 -1.49
C PHE A 193 2.16 -16.10 -1.10
N ALA A 194 0.83 -15.99 -0.93
CA ALA A 194 -0.02 -17.14 -0.61
C ALA A 194 0.08 -18.26 -1.67
N ASN A 195 0.02 -17.91 -2.95
CA ASN A 195 0.18 -18.87 -4.05
C ASN A 195 1.56 -19.53 -4.06
N THR A 196 2.61 -18.76 -3.78
CA THR A 196 3.98 -19.26 -3.70
C THR A 196 4.13 -20.22 -2.52
N MET A 197 3.65 -19.86 -1.32
CA MET A 197 3.70 -20.71 -0.13
C MET A 197 3.02 -22.06 -0.36
N ASN A 198 1.86 -22.08 -1.02
CA ASN A 198 1.19 -23.33 -1.38
C ASN A 198 1.99 -24.17 -2.39
N ARG A 199 2.66 -23.54 -3.36
CA ARG A 199 3.49 -24.28 -4.33
C ARG A 199 4.69 -24.98 -3.68
N PHE A 200 5.30 -24.37 -2.66
CA PHE A 200 6.40 -24.96 -1.90
C PHE A 200 5.94 -25.88 -0.75
N GLY A 201 4.63 -26.02 -0.53
CA GLY A 201 4.08 -26.88 0.50
C GLY A 201 4.14 -26.31 1.92
N TYR A 202 4.33 -24.99 2.08
CA TYR A 202 4.29 -24.30 3.37
C TYR A 202 2.85 -23.96 3.81
N MET A 203 1.91 -23.93 2.86
CA MET A 203 0.50 -23.70 3.11
C MET A 203 -0.31 -24.81 2.44
N SER A 204 -1.28 -25.36 3.14
CA SER A 204 -2.18 -26.37 2.56
C SER A 204 -3.14 -25.76 1.55
N LYS A 205 -3.59 -26.57 0.58
CA LYS A 205 -4.59 -26.14 -0.41
C LYS A 205 -5.91 -25.66 0.22
N PRO A 206 -6.47 -26.33 1.24
CA PRO A 206 -7.66 -25.82 1.93
C PRO A 206 -7.45 -24.46 2.60
N ALA A 207 -6.25 -24.19 3.14
CA ALA A 207 -5.91 -22.87 3.68
C ALA A 207 -5.84 -21.80 2.57
N LEU A 208 -5.27 -22.14 1.41
CA LEU A 208 -5.25 -21.24 0.25
C LEU A 208 -6.67 -20.97 -0.29
N ASP A 209 -7.55 -21.97 -0.32
CA ASP A 209 -8.94 -21.81 -0.73
C ASP A 209 -9.68 -20.84 0.22
N THR A 210 -9.48 -20.98 1.54
CA THR A 210 -9.98 -20.01 2.54
C THR A 210 -9.44 -18.61 2.31
N TYR A 211 -8.13 -18.48 2.03
CA TYR A 211 -7.51 -17.21 1.70
C TYR A 211 -8.16 -16.55 0.47
N HIS A 212 -8.44 -17.31 -0.59
CA HIS A 212 -9.11 -16.77 -1.78
C HIS A 212 -10.54 -16.33 -1.50
N VAL A 213 -11.28 -17.05 -0.64
CA VAL A 213 -12.62 -16.61 -0.19
C VAL A 213 -12.52 -15.28 0.57
N LEU A 214 -11.60 -15.16 1.54
CA LEU A 214 -11.35 -13.92 2.27
C LEU A 214 -11.04 -12.76 1.31
N ARG A 215 -10.13 -12.99 0.37
CA ARG A 215 -9.75 -12.01 -0.64
C ARG A 215 -10.92 -11.58 -1.50
N ASN A 216 -11.72 -12.52 -2.00
CA ASN A 216 -12.85 -12.20 -2.87
C ASN A 216 -13.96 -11.42 -2.14
N ASN A 217 -14.11 -11.62 -0.82
CA ASN A 217 -15.06 -10.85 -0.01
C ASN A 217 -14.57 -9.44 0.32
N THR A 218 -13.25 -9.26 0.51
CA THR A 218 -12.67 -7.98 0.98
C THR A 218 -12.21 -7.07 -0.14
N THR A 219 -11.75 -7.61 -1.28
CA THR A 219 -11.26 -6.84 -2.43
C THR A 219 -12.29 -5.85 -2.99
N PRO A 220 -13.60 -6.18 -3.09
CA PRO A 220 -14.62 -5.24 -3.60
C PRO A 220 -14.84 -4.00 -2.75
N GLU A 221 -14.49 -4.04 -1.46
CA GLU A 221 -14.62 -2.89 -0.54
C GLU A 221 -13.51 -1.85 -0.74
N LEU A 222 -12.42 -2.21 -1.41
CA LEU A 222 -11.24 -1.37 -1.62
C LEU A 222 -11.25 -0.76 -3.02
N LEU A 223 -10.97 0.55 -3.13
CA LEU A 223 -10.70 1.18 -4.42
C LEU A 223 -9.31 0.76 -4.92
N ARG A 224 -9.18 0.27 -6.17
CA ARG A 224 -7.87 -0.07 -6.73
C ARG A 224 -6.93 1.14 -6.84
N PRO A 225 -5.61 0.96 -6.82
CA PRO A 225 -4.68 2.09 -6.95
C PRO A 225 -4.82 2.77 -8.33
N HIS A 226 -4.42 4.03 -8.41
CA HIS A 226 -4.37 4.76 -9.68
C HIS A 226 -3.15 4.34 -10.50
N LEU A 227 -2.03 4.13 -9.82
CA LEU A 227 -0.77 3.74 -10.43
C LEU A 227 -0.13 2.62 -9.64
N VAL A 228 0.32 1.59 -10.34
CA VAL A 228 1.20 0.55 -9.81
C VAL A 228 2.55 0.65 -10.50
N ILE A 229 3.61 0.75 -9.70
CA ILE A 229 4.99 0.76 -10.14
C ILE A 229 5.60 -0.58 -9.75
N TYR A 230 5.93 -1.40 -10.74
CA TYR A 230 6.57 -2.70 -10.53
C TYR A 230 8.08 -2.60 -10.76
N LEU A 231 8.85 -2.95 -9.75
CA LEU A 231 10.31 -3.05 -9.83
C LEU A 231 10.71 -4.48 -10.20
N ASP A 232 11.07 -4.68 -11.48
CA ASP A 232 11.56 -5.96 -11.98
C ASP A 232 13.02 -6.14 -11.57
N VAL A 233 13.29 -7.15 -10.73
CA VAL A 233 14.63 -7.47 -10.25
C VAL A 233 14.83 -8.97 -10.37
N PRO A 234 15.83 -9.44 -11.14
CA PRO A 234 16.19 -10.84 -11.21
C PRO A 234 16.43 -11.45 -9.81
N SER A 235 15.98 -12.68 -9.60
CA SER A 235 16.11 -13.41 -8.33
C SER A 235 17.57 -13.49 -7.85
N ASP A 236 18.52 -13.66 -8.77
CA ASP A 236 19.95 -13.70 -8.47
C ASP A 236 20.46 -12.40 -7.83
N ILE A 237 19.97 -11.25 -8.30
CA ILE A 237 20.33 -9.93 -7.77
C ILE A 237 19.61 -9.71 -6.44
N SER A 238 18.33 -10.06 -6.36
CA SER A 238 17.54 -10.00 -5.13
C SER A 238 18.20 -10.79 -4.00
N LEU A 239 18.65 -12.03 -4.28
CA LEU A 239 19.34 -12.87 -3.31
C LEU A 239 20.68 -12.27 -2.86
N LYS A 240 21.46 -11.67 -3.77
CA LYS A 240 22.70 -10.96 -3.41
C LYS A 240 22.40 -9.78 -2.48
N ARG A 241 21.36 -9.01 -2.76
CA ARG A 241 20.94 -7.87 -1.92
C ARG A 241 20.47 -8.33 -0.54
N ILE A 242 19.69 -9.42 -0.47
CA ILE A 242 19.27 -10.04 0.78
C ILE A 242 20.49 -10.43 1.63
N LYS A 243 21.49 -11.08 1.01
CA LYS A 243 22.75 -11.44 1.69
C LYS A 243 23.55 -10.22 2.16
N GLN A 244 23.59 -9.16 1.36
CA GLN A 244 24.27 -7.90 1.73
C GLN A 244 23.61 -7.18 2.91
N ARG A 245 22.29 -7.30 3.10
CA ARG A 245 21.59 -6.74 4.27
C ARG A 245 22.02 -7.40 5.58
N ASN A 246 22.58 -8.61 5.51
CA ASN A 246 23.16 -9.35 6.64
C ASN A 246 22.20 -9.51 7.83
N ILE A 247 20.92 -9.74 7.54
CA ILE A 247 19.90 -10.01 8.56
C ILE A 247 19.96 -11.52 8.88
N PRO A 248 20.28 -11.93 10.13
CA PRO A 248 20.61 -13.33 10.44
C PRO A 248 19.53 -14.35 10.04
N TYR A 249 18.27 -14.03 10.30
CA TYR A 249 17.14 -14.92 10.00
C TYR A 249 16.76 -14.95 8.52
N GLU A 250 17.10 -13.93 7.72
CA GLU A 250 16.88 -13.98 6.26
C GLU A 250 17.98 -14.81 5.57
N VAL A 251 19.23 -14.59 5.97
CA VAL A 251 20.40 -15.22 5.33
C VAL A 251 20.45 -16.71 5.58
N ASN A 252 20.05 -17.15 6.77
CA ASN A 252 20.07 -18.56 7.18
C ASN A 252 18.76 -19.29 6.84
N SER A 253 17.78 -18.63 6.25
CA SER A 253 16.47 -19.22 5.99
C SER A 253 16.50 -20.29 4.91
N GLU A 254 15.75 -21.37 5.14
CA GLU A 254 15.52 -22.41 4.12
C GLU A 254 14.51 -21.95 3.05
N VAL A 255 13.74 -20.90 3.34
CA VAL A 255 12.70 -20.36 2.45
C VAL A 255 13.28 -19.50 1.33
N LEU A 256 14.24 -18.61 1.65
CA LEU A 256 14.77 -17.62 0.70
C LEU A 256 15.80 -18.24 -0.24
N THR A 257 15.32 -19.20 -1.03
CA THR A 257 16.04 -19.82 -2.14
C THR A 257 15.81 -19.05 -3.43
N LYS A 258 16.68 -19.27 -4.42
CA LYS A 258 16.50 -18.72 -5.76
C LYS A 258 15.15 -19.13 -6.35
N ASP A 259 14.81 -20.42 -6.24
CA ASP A 259 13.59 -20.99 -6.78
C ASP A 259 12.33 -20.34 -6.18
N TYR A 260 12.36 -20.04 -4.86
CA TYR A 260 11.27 -19.34 -4.19
C TYR A 260 11.09 -17.91 -4.71
N LEU A 261 12.19 -17.17 -4.89
CA LEU A 261 12.15 -15.81 -5.42
C LEU A 261 11.75 -15.77 -6.91
N ASP A 262 12.17 -16.76 -7.70
CA ASP A 262 11.76 -16.94 -9.10
C ASP A 262 10.25 -17.22 -9.19
N GLU A 263 9.71 -18.00 -8.25
CA GLU A 263 8.27 -18.24 -8.23
C GLU A 263 7.47 -17.01 -7.86
N ILE A 264 7.95 -16.20 -6.90
CA ILE A 264 7.33 -14.91 -6.57
C ILE A 264 7.28 -14.03 -7.81
N ASP A 265 8.39 -13.88 -8.53
CA ASP A 265 8.44 -13.08 -9.75
C ASP A 265 7.46 -13.61 -10.83
N ARG A 266 7.39 -14.94 -10.97
CA ARG A 266 6.41 -15.59 -11.85
C ARG A 266 4.97 -15.22 -11.45
N GLN A 267 4.63 -15.35 -10.17
CA GLN A 267 3.29 -15.04 -9.67
C GLN A 267 2.93 -13.56 -9.86
N TYR A 268 3.89 -12.64 -9.68
CA TYR A 268 3.71 -11.22 -10.00
C TYR A 268 3.37 -11.03 -11.49
N LYS A 269 4.21 -11.55 -12.39
CA LYS A 269 4.07 -11.33 -13.85
C LYS A 269 2.82 -11.98 -14.44
N PHE A 270 2.51 -13.22 -14.07
CA PHE A 270 1.42 -13.98 -14.70
C PHE A 270 0.04 -13.69 -14.10
N ASN A 271 -0.05 -13.45 -12.79
CA ASN A 271 -1.33 -13.29 -12.11
C ASN A 271 -1.60 -11.82 -11.76
N TYR A 272 -0.73 -11.20 -10.95
CA TYR A 272 -0.98 -9.86 -10.42
C TYR A 272 -0.97 -8.78 -11.50
N LEU A 273 0.15 -8.62 -12.23
CA LEU A 273 0.34 -7.57 -13.24
C LEU A 273 -0.67 -7.70 -14.40
N LYS A 274 -1.03 -8.92 -14.76
CA LYS A 274 -2.07 -9.17 -15.76
C LYS A 274 -3.43 -8.67 -15.30
N SER A 275 -3.79 -8.89 -14.04
CA SER A 275 -5.09 -8.49 -13.48
C SER A 275 -5.21 -6.97 -13.27
N ILE A 276 -4.10 -6.29 -12.97
CA ILE A 276 -4.10 -4.87 -12.62
C ILE A 276 -4.09 -3.96 -13.86
N ARG A 277 -3.50 -4.43 -14.96
CA ARG A 277 -3.41 -3.70 -16.24
C ARG A 277 -4.75 -3.23 -16.77
N ASP A 278 -5.83 -3.96 -16.50
CA ASP A 278 -7.17 -3.63 -16.99
C ASP A 278 -7.87 -2.57 -16.13
N SER A 279 -7.38 -2.30 -14.91
CA SER A 279 -8.03 -1.40 -13.95
C SER A 279 -7.19 -0.20 -13.48
N SER A 280 -5.86 -0.30 -13.53
CA SER A 280 -4.92 0.73 -13.08
C SER A 280 -3.78 0.92 -14.08
N GLU A 281 -3.18 2.11 -14.08
CA GLU A 281 -1.95 2.36 -14.85
C GLU A 281 -0.80 1.55 -14.25
N LEU A 282 0.06 1.02 -15.12
CA LEU A 282 1.15 0.14 -14.75
C LEU A 282 2.46 0.61 -15.37
N LEU A 283 3.43 0.94 -14.53
CA LEU A 283 4.81 1.21 -14.93
C LEU A 283 5.69 0.04 -14.49
N ILE A 284 6.55 -0.43 -15.39
CA ILE A 284 7.49 -1.52 -15.12
C ILE A 284 8.90 -1.00 -15.37
N TYR A 285 9.75 -1.10 -14.34
CA TYR A 285 11.14 -0.69 -14.42
C TYR A 285 12.06 -1.88 -14.20
N ASP A 286 13.09 -2.01 -15.06
CA ASP A 286 14.22 -2.86 -14.74
C ASP A 286 15.03 -2.20 -13.62
N TRP A 287 15.00 -2.81 -12.44
CA TRP A 287 15.63 -2.29 -11.23
C TRP A 287 16.84 -3.14 -10.82
N SER A 288 17.48 -3.80 -11.79
CA SER A 288 18.68 -4.63 -11.62
C SER A 288 19.88 -3.83 -11.10
N SER A 289 20.17 -2.69 -11.72
CA SER A 289 20.94 -1.59 -11.13
C SER A 289 19.94 -0.59 -10.58
N PHE A 290 20.10 -0.12 -9.34
CA PHE A 290 19.23 0.94 -8.78
C PHE A 290 19.08 2.04 -9.83
N GLY A 291 17.84 2.25 -10.28
CA GLY A 291 17.54 3.20 -11.34
C GLY A 291 17.61 4.63 -10.83
N ASP A 292 17.63 5.58 -11.77
CA ASP A 292 17.45 6.98 -11.45
C ASP A 292 16.00 7.23 -11.03
N THR A 293 15.81 7.71 -9.82
CA THR A 293 14.48 8.02 -9.28
C THR A 293 13.84 9.20 -9.99
N GLU A 294 14.63 10.10 -10.58
CA GLU A 294 14.14 11.27 -11.32
C GLU A 294 13.35 10.84 -12.55
N VAL A 295 13.82 9.81 -13.27
CA VAL A 295 13.12 9.26 -14.44
C VAL A 295 11.74 8.73 -14.07
N VAL A 296 11.62 8.05 -12.91
CA VAL A 296 10.33 7.55 -12.42
C VAL A 296 9.38 8.70 -12.13
N VAL A 297 9.88 9.79 -11.53
CA VAL A 297 9.09 11.00 -11.24
C VAL A 297 8.62 11.66 -12.54
N GLU A 298 9.49 11.85 -13.53
CA GLU A 298 9.13 12.40 -14.83
C GLU A 298 8.05 11.56 -15.55
N ASP A 299 8.16 10.24 -15.49
CA ASP A 299 7.18 9.35 -16.11
C ASP A 299 5.82 9.44 -15.40
N ILE A 300 5.80 9.58 -14.08
CA ILE A 300 4.56 9.82 -13.32
C ILE A 300 3.90 11.14 -13.76
N GLU A 301 4.66 12.22 -13.92
CA GLU A 301 4.14 13.52 -14.38
C GLU A 301 3.58 13.45 -15.81
N ARG A 302 4.15 12.60 -16.66
CA ARG A 302 3.72 12.41 -18.06
C ARG A 302 2.42 11.63 -18.21
N ILE A 303 2.06 10.82 -17.21
CA ILE A 303 0.79 10.07 -17.26
C ILE A 303 -0.36 11.07 -17.23
N ASN A 304 -1.42 10.78 -17.99
CA ASN A 304 -2.64 11.55 -18.01
C ASN A 304 -3.78 10.71 -17.42
N PHE A 305 -3.92 10.75 -16.08
CA PHE A 305 -4.99 10.04 -15.36
C PHE A 305 -6.39 10.58 -15.72
N GLU A 306 -6.52 11.88 -15.96
CA GLU A 306 -7.80 12.55 -16.20
C GLU A 306 -8.48 12.05 -17.47
N LYS A 307 -7.72 11.76 -18.53
CA LYS A 307 -8.26 11.15 -19.75
C LYS A 307 -9.03 9.85 -19.47
N HIS A 308 -8.55 9.04 -18.53
CA HIS A 308 -9.17 7.77 -18.17
C HIS A 308 -10.33 7.94 -17.19
N LEU A 309 -10.27 8.95 -16.33
CA LEU A 309 -11.34 9.29 -15.38
C LEU A 309 -12.55 9.90 -16.09
N ASP A 310 -12.33 10.76 -17.09
CA ASP A 310 -13.37 11.40 -17.89
C ASP A 310 -14.12 10.41 -18.80
N ASP A 311 -13.47 9.34 -19.25
CA ASP A 311 -14.09 8.32 -20.08
C ASP A 311 -15.01 7.40 -19.26
N LYS A 312 -16.31 7.70 -19.25
CA LYS A 312 -17.34 6.95 -18.52
C LYS A 312 -17.43 5.47 -18.92
N HIS A 313 -16.99 5.07 -20.11
CA HIS A 313 -17.10 3.70 -20.60
C HIS A 313 -15.83 2.87 -20.45
N SER A 314 -14.70 3.51 -20.12
CA SER A 314 -13.42 2.82 -19.94
C SER A 314 -13.44 1.95 -18.66
N PRO A 315 -12.96 0.69 -18.71
CA PRO A 315 -12.81 -0.16 -17.53
C PRO A 315 -11.73 0.35 -16.56
N MET A 316 -10.85 1.24 -17.03
CA MET A 316 -9.85 1.90 -16.21
C MET A 316 -10.51 2.75 -15.13
N PHE A 317 -9.99 2.66 -13.90
CA PHE A 317 -10.44 3.44 -12.74
C PHE A 317 -11.95 3.36 -12.46
N HIS A 318 -12.59 2.24 -12.81
CA HIS A 318 -14.02 2.06 -12.59
C HIS A 318 -14.45 2.34 -11.15
N ASP A 319 -13.63 1.89 -10.18
CA ASP A 319 -13.90 2.06 -8.74
C ASP A 319 -13.94 3.54 -8.33
N TRP A 320 -13.19 4.40 -9.02
CA TRP A 320 -13.09 5.85 -8.81
C TRP A 320 -14.15 6.65 -9.58
N LYS A 321 -15.01 5.99 -10.38
CA LYS A 321 -16.11 6.63 -11.12
C LYS A 321 -17.42 6.46 -10.36
N LYS A 322 -17.61 7.24 -9.29
CA LYS A 322 -18.87 7.22 -8.53
C LYS A 322 -19.98 8.01 -9.27
N PRO A 323 -21.24 7.57 -9.21
CA PRO A 323 -22.32 8.15 -10.00
C PRO A 323 -22.73 9.57 -9.55
N HIS A 324 -22.60 9.86 -8.26
CA HIS A 324 -23.01 11.12 -7.63
C HIS A 324 -22.00 11.54 -6.55
N GLU A 325 -21.92 12.83 -6.24
CA GLU A 325 -21.03 13.38 -5.21
C GLU A 325 -21.33 12.78 -3.82
N GLU A 326 -22.61 12.53 -3.53
CA GLU A 326 -23.06 11.88 -2.30
C GLU A 326 -22.40 10.51 -2.08
N ALA A 327 -22.20 9.73 -3.16
CA ALA A 327 -21.58 8.41 -3.07
C ALA A 327 -20.11 8.47 -2.62
N TRP A 328 -19.40 9.58 -2.88
CA TRP A 328 -18.06 9.80 -2.33
C TRP A 328 -18.09 10.03 -0.83
N THR A 329 -19.05 10.83 -0.38
CA THR A 329 -19.23 11.13 1.04
C THR A 329 -19.72 9.91 1.83
N GLU A 330 -20.58 9.09 1.23
CA GLU A 330 -20.97 7.78 1.77
C GLU A 330 -19.78 6.84 1.88
N TYR A 331 -18.96 6.73 0.82
CA TYR A 331 -17.76 5.89 0.83
C TYR A 331 -16.73 6.40 1.87
N ARG A 332 -16.54 7.73 1.97
CA ARG A 332 -15.72 8.36 3.01
C ARG A 332 -16.24 7.99 4.39
N TYR A 333 -17.54 8.05 4.65
CA TYR A 333 -18.13 7.61 5.92
C TYR A 333 -17.89 6.12 6.18
N TYR A 334 -18.06 5.28 5.16
CA TYR A 334 -17.87 3.84 5.26
C TYR A 334 -16.43 3.47 5.65
N VAL A 335 -15.43 3.99 4.94
CA VAL A 335 -14.02 3.72 5.24
C VAL A 335 -13.59 4.37 6.56
N THR A 336 -14.11 5.57 6.88
CA THR A 336 -13.67 6.33 8.05
C THR A 336 -14.26 5.79 9.36
N THR A 337 -15.54 5.43 9.37
CA THR A 337 -16.26 5.09 10.61
C THR A 337 -16.67 3.64 10.69
N CYS A 338 -16.90 2.99 9.54
CA CYS A 338 -17.30 1.59 9.46
C CYS A 338 -16.14 0.63 9.14
N LYS A 339 -14.87 1.07 9.29
CA LYS A 339 -13.67 0.22 9.12
C LYS A 339 -13.80 -1.15 9.82
N GLY A 340 -14.34 -1.17 11.04
CA GLY A 340 -14.55 -2.42 11.79
C GLY A 340 -15.52 -3.42 11.13
N GLN A 341 -16.48 -2.95 10.32
CA GLN A 341 -17.36 -3.84 9.55
C GLN A 341 -16.60 -4.51 8.40
N ILE A 342 -15.72 -3.77 7.72
CA ILE A 342 -14.85 -4.30 6.67
C ILE A 342 -13.89 -5.33 7.27
N LEU A 343 -13.28 -5.01 8.42
CA LEU A 343 -12.42 -5.95 9.13
C LEU A 343 -13.20 -7.16 9.67
N GLY A 344 -14.50 -7.02 9.94
CA GLY A 344 -15.39 -8.13 10.29
C GLY A 344 -15.54 -9.18 9.19
N LEU A 345 -15.29 -8.84 7.92
CA LEU A 345 -15.28 -9.80 6.81
C LEU A 345 -14.14 -10.83 6.92
N PHE A 346 -13.13 -10.55 7.75
CA PHE A 346 -12.06 -11.49 8.05
C PHE A 346 -12.46 -12.56 9.06
N VAL A 347 -13.62 -12.47 9.70
CA VAL A 347 -14.12 -13.49 10.62
C VAL A 347 -14.89 -14.53 9.81
N LEU A 348 -14.17 -15.47 9.19
CA LEU A 348 -14.76 -16.59 8.46
C LEU A 348 -14.56 -17.91 9.22
N PRO A 349 -15.61 -18.66 9.56
CA PRO A 349 -15.46 -19.93 10.26
C PRO A 349 -14.79 -20.98 9.35
N ALA A 350 -13.50 -21.21 9.57
CA ALA A 350 -12.68 -22.11 8.77
C ALA A 350 -12.63 -23.55 9.34
N SER A 351 -13.76 -24.07 9.84
CA SER A 351 -13.86 -25.33 10.62
C SER A 351 -13.28 -26.58 9.94
N LYS A 352 -13.06 -26.54 8.62
CA LYS A 352 -12.50 -27.65 7.82
C LYS A 352 -10.97 -27.59 7.68
N VAL A 353 -10.31 -26.53 8.15
CA VAL A 353 -8.87 -26.30 7.98
C VAL A 353 -8.19 -26.29 9.35
N PRO A 354 -7.52 -27.38 9.75
CA PRO A 354 -6.95 -27.49 11.11
C PRO A 354 -5.83 -26.47 11.38
N GLU A 355 -5.13 -25.99 10.34
CA GLU A 355 -4.08 -24.97 10.44
C GLU A 355 -4.61 -23.59 10.84
N LEU A 356 -5.90 -23.33 10.61
CA LEU A 356 -6.53 -22.02 10.84
C LEU A 356 -7.43 -22.03 12.08
N VAL A 357 -7.74 -23.20 12.63
CA VAL A 357 -8.68 -23.36 13.74
C VAL A 357 -7.93 -23.72 15.01
N VAL A 358 -8.30 -23.04 16.10
CA VAL A 358 -7.81 -23.32 17.45
C VAL A 358 -8.90 -24.09 18.18
N SER A 359 -8.50 -25.10 18.98
CA SER A 359 -9.46 -25.80 19.82
C SER A 359 -9.97 -24.88 20.94
N GLY A 360 -11.22 -25.06 21.37
CA GLY A 360 -11.76 -24.25 22.47
C GLY A 360 -10.99 -24.41 23.79
N GLU A 361 -10.37 -25.58 24.00
CA GLU A 361 -9.53 -25.86 25.16
C GLU A 361 -8.21 -25.09 25.08
N ASP A 362 -7.51 -25.13 23.93
CA ASP A 362 -6.25 -24.39 23.74
C ASP A 362 -6.47 -22.87 23.81
N GLN A 363 -7.62 -22.39 23.31
CA GLN A 363 -8.01 -20.99 23.38
C GLN A 363 -8.22 -20.56 24.84
N LEU A 364 -8.86 -21.39 25.65
CA LEU A 364 -9.06 -21.12 27.08
C LEU A 364 -7.72 -21.11 27.85
N GLU A 365 -6.81 -22.03 27.53
CA GLU A 365 -5.46 -22.03 28.11
C GLU A 365 -4.68 -20.77 27.73
N TYR A 366 -4.79 -20.33 26.48
CA TYR A 366 -4.21 -19.07 26.03
C TYR A 366 -4.78 -17.88 26.80
N GLU A 367 -6.11 -17.78 26.91
CA GLU A 367 -6.78 -16.71 27.65
C GLU A 367 -6.35 -16.68 29.11
N TRP A 368 -6.25 -17.83 29.77
CA TRP A 368 -5.73 -17.92 31.14
C TRP A 368 -4.26 -17.52 31.27
N ALA A 369 -3.42 -17.91 30.31
CA ALA A 369 -2.01 -17.51 30.29
C ALA A 369 -1.87 -15.99 30.14
N VAL A 370 -2.67 -15.41 29.24
CA VAL A 370 -2.75 -13.97 29.04
C VAL A 370 -3.26 -13.27 30.28
N GLU A 371 -4.40 -13.67 30.84
CA GLU A 371 -4.99 -13.06 32.05
C GLU A 371 -4.02 -13.05 33.24
N LYS A 372 -3.30 -14.17 33.47
CA LYS A 372 -2.30 -14.26 34.54
C LYS A 372 -1.17 -13.23 34.41
N ILE A 373 -0.83 -12.87 33.18
CA ILE A 373 0.25 -11.94 32.86
C ILE A 373 -0.29 -10.50 32.73
N GLN A 374 -1.52 -10.38 32.23
CA GLN A 374 -2.25 -9.16 31.89
C GLN A 374 -3.23 -8.69 32.98
N ASN A 375 -2.86 -8.75 34.26
CA ASN A 375 -3.40 -7.78 35.24
C ASN A 375 -2.95 -6.32 34.90
N ARG A 376 -2.93 -5.94 33.61
CA ARG A 376 -2.33 -4.76 33.01
C ARG A 376 -3.34 -4.13 32.04
N GLN A 377 -3.65 -4.76 30.90
CA GLN A 377 -4.56 -4.20 29.88
C GLN A 377 -5.88 -4.98 29.84
N ILE A 378 -6.81 -4.65 30.74
CA ILE A 378 -8.15 -5.26 30.79
C ILE A 378 -9.13 -4.46 29.90
N TYR A 379 -8.95 -3.15 29.85
CA TYR A 379 -9.77 -2.20 29.11
C TYR A 379 -9.01 -1.65 27.91
N GLN A 380 -9.71 -0.94 27.03
CA GLN A 380 -9.07 -0.25 25.90
C GLN A 380 -8.08 0.81 26.40
N LYS A 381 -7.14 1.19 25.53
CA LYS A 381 -6.15 2.24 25.81
C LYS A 381 -6.79 3.49 26.40
N GLY A 382 -6.22 3.98 27.49
CA GLY A 382 -6.73 5.16 28.19
C GLY A 382 -7.81 4.85 29.23
N TYR A 383 -8.25 3.60 29.36
CA TYR A 383 -9.25 3.18 30.34
C TYR A 383 -8.69 2.20 31.38
N ASN A 384 -7.37 2.10 31.53
CA ASN A 384 -6.72 1.18 32.48
C ASN A 384 -6.11 1.94 33.68
N PRO A 385 -6.85 2.12 34.81
CA PRO A 385 -6.30 2.74 36.02
C PRO A 385 -5.05 2.06 36.55
N GLN A 386 -4.94 0.73 36.37
CA GLN A 386 -3.81 -0.09 36.82
C GLN A 386 -2.50 0.27 36.09
N LEU A 387 -2.59 0.85 34.89
CA LEU A 387 -1.46 1.28 34.07
C LEU A 387 -1.23 2.79 34.10
N GLY A 388 -1.90 3.51 35.02
CA GLY A 388 -1.73 4.94 35.20
C GLY A 388 -2.66 5.82 34.36
N ASP A 389 -3.67 5.25 33.70
CA ASP A 389 -4.63 6.04 32.92
C ASP A 389 -5.66 6.74 33.80
N SER A 390 -5.94 8.01 33.49
CA SER A 390 -7.09 8.73 34.02
C SER A 390 -8.36 8.40 33.22
N VAL A 391 -9.40 7.95 33.92
CA VAL A 391 -10.69 7.54 33.29
C VAL A 391 -11.75 8.65 33.37
N LEU A 392 -11.56 9.63 34.24
CA LEU A 392 -12.51 10.72 34.45
C LEU A 392 -12.64 11.59 33.18
N PHE A 393 -13.90 11.85 32.79
CA PHE A 393 -14.30 12.68 31.64
C PHE A 393 -13.99 12.15 30.23
N LYS A 394 -13.58 10.88 30.07
CA LYS A 394 -13.43 10.26 28.75
C LYS A 394 -14.77 9.77 28.19
N MET A 395 -15.40 10.57 27.32
CA MET A 395 -16.71 10.27 26.71
C MET A 395 -16.65 9.59 25.33
N GLY A 396 -15.49 9.05 24.92
CA GLY A 396 -15.36 8.31 23.67
C GLY A 396 -14.01 7.62 23.54
N TYR A 397 -13.98 6.52 22.78
CA TYR A 397 -12.77 5.76 22.48
C TYR A 397 -12.24 6.08 21.07
N ASN A 398 -10.94 5.88 20.86
CA ASN A 398 -10.32 6.11 19.56
C ASN A 398 -10.56 4.91 18.64
N LYS A 399 -11.39 5.10 17.60
CA LYS A 399 -11.71 4.07 16.58
C LYS A 399 -10.59 3.84 15.55
N TRP A 400 -9.57 4.70 15.55
CA TRP A 400 -8.46 4.67 14.60
C TRP A 400 -7.23 3.94 15.11
N HIS A 401 -7.35 3.27 16.26
CA HIS A 401 -6.33 2.33 16.66
C HIS A 401 -6.16 1.27 15.56
N PHE A 402 -4.91 1.03 15.16
CA PHE A 402 -4.58 0.00 14.18
C PHE A 402 -4.78 -1.33 14.87
N MET A 403 -5.65 -2.20 14.35
CA MET A 403 -6.04 -3.45 15.00
C MET A 403 -6.43 -3.23 16.47
N ASP A 404 -7.68 -2.82 16.78
CA ASP A 404 -8.16 -2.67 18.16
C ASP A 404 -7.65 -3.83 19.04
N THR A 405 -6.66 -3.57 19.90
CA THR A 405 -5.81 -4.61 20.52
C THR A 405 -6.61 -5.58 21.39
N ASN A 406 -7.81 -5.18 21.83
CA ASN A 406 -8.70 -6.02 22.61
C ASN A 406 -9.52 -7.02 21.77
N THR A 407 -9.69 -6.78 20.46
CA THR A 407 -10.23 -7.74 19.48
C THR A 407 -9.13 -8.48 18.71
N VAL A 408 -7.85 -8.19 19.03
CA VAL A 408 -6.66 -8.98 18.65
C VAL A 408 -6.35 -10.05 19.69
N GLN A 409 -7.15 -10.20 20.76
CA GLN A 409 -7.27 -11.52 21.38
C GLN A 409 -7.54 -12.50 20.24
N LEU A 410 -6.65 -13.48 20.11
CA LEU A 410 -6.52 -14.39 18.97
C LEU A 410 -7.78 -15.22 18.73
N SER A 411 -8.89 -14.59 18.35
CA SER A 411 -9.86 -15.20 17.47
C SER A 411 -9.16 -15.34 16.13
N ARG A 412 -8.27 -16.34 16.06
CA ARG A 412 -8.07 -17.07 14.82
C ARG A 412 -9.48 -17.48 14.33
N LEU A 413 -9.64 -17.45 13.02
CA LEU A 413 -10.87 -17.69 12.26
C LEU A 413 -11.89 -18.64 12.92
#